data_AF-B4P136-F1
#
_entry.id   AF-B4P136-F1
#
_cell.length_a   1.000
_cell.length_b   1.000
_cell.length_c   1.000
_cell.angle_alpha   90.00
_cell.angle_beta   90.00
_cell.angle_gamma   90.00
#
_symmetry.space_group_name_H-M   'P 1'
#
loop_
_entity.id
_entity.type
_entity.pdbx_description
1 polymer ?
#
loop_
_entity_poly.entity_id
_entity_poly.type
_entity_poly.pdbx_seq_one_letter_code
_entity_poly.pdbx_strand_id
1 'polypeptide(L)'
;MSRSAKGFVRLINPGVVLNPELNQKIAAYEALVIERSDLDDELSRLRKQQDDTEDNLAEALAEDEFQCNLRGQSFKGPDEDEMQEILRNQLGGILKKLAAKYQHLIYLDADIRKLKGTIEKAITVANEESAAAASM
;
A
#
# COMPACT_ATOMS: atom_id res chain seq x y z
N MET A 1 17.84 -8.06 2.91
CA MET A 1 17.24 -9.14 2.10
C MET A 1 15.85 -9.44 2.62
N SER A 2 14.82 -9.07 1.85
CA SER A 2 13.41 -9.26 2.18
C SER A 2 13.07 -10.76 2.30
N ARG A 3 12.07 -11.11 3.13
CA ARG A 3 11.64 -12.52 3.31
C ARG A 3 11.20 -13.19 2.00
N SER A 4 10.78 -12.41 1.00
CA SER A 4 10.24 -12.92 -0.26
C SER A 4 11.32 -13.48 -1.19
N ALA A 5 12.54 -12.91 -1.20
CA ALA A 5 13.70 -13.43 -1.93
C ALA A 5 14.06 -14.87 -1.48
N LYS A 6 13.96 -15.12 -0.17
CA LYS A 6 14.19 -16.45 0.42
C LYS A 6 13.17 -17.49 -0.05
N GLY A 7 12.01 -17.06 -0.55
CA GLY A 7 10.98 -17.93 -1.10
C GLY A 7 11.43 -18.59 -2.40
N PHE A 8 11.97 -17.81 -3.34
CA PHE A 8 12.42 -18.35 -4.63
C PHE A 8 13.64 -19.24 -4.50
N VAL A 9 14.58 -18.92 -3.61
CA VAL A 9 15.78 -19.75 -3.39
C VAL A 9 15.42 -21.19 -2.99
N ARG A 10 14.31 -21.39 -2.27
CA ARG A 10 13.83 -22.74 -1.90
C ARG A 10 13.27 -23.55 -3.07
N LEU A 11 12.92 -22.89 -4.17
CA LEU A 11 12.38 -23.53 -5.36
C LEU A 11 13.49 -23.95 -6.34
N ILE A 12 14.74 -23.53 -6.11
CA ILE A 12 15.87 -23.80 -7.01
C ILE A 12 16.56 -25.09 -6.56
N ASN A 13 16.73 -26.05 -7.49
CA ASN A 13 17.43 -27.29 -7.20
C ASN A 13 18.94 -27.03 -6.98
N PRO A 14 19.62 -27.82 -6.12
CA PRO A 14 21.06 -27.72 -5.94
C PRO A 14 21.80 -27.87 -7.27
N GLY A 15 22.76 -26.98 -7.54
CA GLY A 15 23.57 -27.00 -8.77
C GLY A 15 22.97 -26.24 -9.95
N VAL A 16 21.72 -25.76 -9.86
CA VAL A 16 21.10 -24.93 -10.90
C VAL A 16 21.71 -23.53 -10.88
N VAL A 17 22.24 -23.11 -12.04
CA VAL A 17 22.72 -21.74 -12.26
C VAL A 17 21.60 -20.95 -12.92
N LEU A 18 21.07 -19.95 -12.22
CA LEU A 18 20.06 -19.06 -12.79
C LEU A 18 20.65 -18.20 -13.90
N ASN A 19 19.92 -18.10 -15.02
CA ASN A 19 20.30 -17.18 -16.07
C ASN A 19 20.18 -15.70 -15.61
N PRO A 20 20.90 -14.76 -16.24
CA PRO A 20 20.89 -13.35 -15.84
C PRO A 20 19.50 -12.72 -15.87
N GLU A 21 18.65 -13.11 -16.82
CA GLU A 21 17.29 -12.58 -16.97
C GLU A 21 16.39 -12.94 -15.77
N LEU A 22 16.50 -14.17 -15.28
CA LEU A 22 15.75 -14.64 -14.11
C LEU A 22 16.21 -13.94 -12.83
N ASN A 23 17.52 -13.73 -12.68
CA ASN A 23 18.07 -12.92 -11.58
C ASN A 23 17.54 -11.47 -11.62
N GLN A 24 17.45 -10.87 -12.81
CA GLN A 24 16.90 -9.53 -12.98
C GLN A 24 15.41 -9.48 -12.62
N LYS A 25 14.62 -10.48 -13.01
CA LYS A 25 13.20 -10.60 -12.64
C LYS A 25 13.02 -10.75 -11.13
N ILE A 26 13.85 -11.54 -10.45
CA ILE A 26 13.84 -11.69 -8.99
C ILE A 26 14.16 -10.34 -8.31
N ALA A 27 15.19 -9.64 -8.78
CA ALA A 27 15.53 -8.32 -8.24
C ALA A 27 14.39 -7.29 -8.45
N ALA A 28 13.76 -7.29 -9.63
CA ALA A 28 12.60 -6.44 -9.90
C ALA A 28 11.42 -6.76 -8.97
N TYR A 29 11.15 -8.04 -8.73
CA TYR A 29 10.12 -8.47 -7.79
C TYR A 29 10.41 -7.99 -6.37
N GLU A 30 11.66 -8.08 -5.91
CA GLU A 30 12.06 -7.57 -4.60
C GLU A 30 11.83 -6.06 -4.48
N ALA A 31 12.16 -5.30 -5.53
CA ALA A 31 11.90 -3.87 -5.56
C ALA A 31 10.40 -3.55 -5.43
N LEU A 32 9.54 -4.25 -6.19
CA LEU A 32 8.08 -4.05 -6.10
C LEU A 32 7.52 -4.43 -4.72
N VAL A 33 8.04 -5.48 -4.09
CA VAL A 33 7.62 -5.87 -2.73
C VAL A 33 8.02 -4.81 -1.69
N ILE A 34 9.20 -4.20 -1.84
CA ILE A 34 9.64 -3.10 -0.98
C ILE A 34 8.72 -1.89 -1.18
N GLU A 35 8.49 -1.49 -2.43
CA GLU A 35 7.59 -0.39 -2.78
C GLU A 35 6.18 -0.60 -2.20
N ARG A 36 5.66 -1.83 -2.27
CA ARG A 36 4.36 -2.19 -1.70
C ARG A 36 4.32 -2.04 -0.18
N SER A 37 5.42 -2.40 0.50
CA SER A 37 5.55 -2.21 1.95
C SER A 37 5.62 -0.73 2.31
N ASP A 38 6.38 0.06 1.57
CA ASP A 38 6.49 1.51 1.79
C ASP A 38 5.13 2.19 1.60
N LEU A 39 4.36 1.75 0.59
CA LEU A 39 3.03 2.25 0.32
C LEU A 39 2.04 1.94 1.46
N ASP A 40 2.13 0.77 2.09
CA ASP A 40 1.32 0.40 3.26
C ASP A 40 1.61 1.30 4.47
N ASP A 41 2.89 1.61 4.71
CA ASP A 41 3.30 2.53 5.77
C ASP A 41 2.78 3.95 5.51
N GLU A 42 2.85 4.41 4.27
CA GLU A 42 2.29 5.70 3.87
C GLU A 42 0.77 5.77 3.98
N LEU A 43 0.06 4.69 3.61
CA LEU A 43 -1.39 4.57 3.78
C LEU A 43 -1.77 4.64 5.26
N SER A 44 -1.03 3.92 6.11
CA SER A 44 -1.25 3.92 7.56
C SER A 44 -1.08 5.33 8.15
N ARG A 45 -0.06 6.07 7.71
CA ARG A 45 0.16 7.48 8.10
C ARG A 45 -0.96 8.40 7.63
N LEU A 46 -1.42 8.25 6.39
CA LEU A 46 -2.52 9.07 5.87
C LEU A 46 -3.85 8.78 6.55
N ARG A 47 -4.12 7.52 6.92
CA ARG A 47 -5.31 7.15 7.70
C ARG A 47 -5.25 7.76 9.08
N LYS A 48 -4.11 7.66 9.76
CA LYS A 48 -3.93 8.38 11.03
C LYS A 48 -4.15 9.88 10.88
N GLN A 49 -3.61 10.50 9.83
CA GLN A 49 -3.83 11.92 9.57
C GLN A 49 -5.31 12.25 9.31
N GLN A 50 -6.05 11.35 8.64
CA GLN A 50 -7.48 11.50 8.46
C GLN A 50 -8.20 11.49 9.81
N ASP A 51 -7.94 10.46 10.63
CA ASP A 51 -8.54 10.29 11.95
C ASP A 51 -8.24 11.49 12.85
N ASP A 52 -6.96 11.92 12.91
CA ASP A 52 -6.54 13.09 13.68
C ASP A 52 -7.27 14.37 13.20
N THR A 53 -7.48 14.56 11.88
CA THR A 53 -8.22 15.73 11.35
C THR A 53 -9.72 15.65 11.68
N GLU A 54 -10.32 14.46 11.63
CA GLU A 54 -11.73 14.25 11.97
C GLU A 54 -11.97 14.51 13.46
N ASP A 55 -11.11 14.02 14.34
CA ASP A 55 -11.16 14.25 15.78
C ASP A 55 -11.03 15.75 16.11
N ASN A 56 -10.04 16.43 15.53
CA ASN A 56 -9.86 17.88 15.74
C ASN A 56 -11.07 18.70 15.26
N LEU A 57 -11.71 18.29 14.16
CA LEU A 57 -12.91 18.96 13.66
C LEU A 57 -14.10 18.76 14.61
N ALA A 58 -14.27 17.54 15.12
CA ALA A 58 -15.32 17.24 16.09
C ALA A 58 -15.12 18.01 17.40
N GLU A 59 -13.88 18.08 17.89
CA GLU A 59 -13.52 18.87 19.08
C GLU A 59 -13.79 20.37 18.88
N ALA A 60 -13.43 20.94 17.73
CA ALA A 60 -13.67 22.34 17.43
C ALA A 60 -15.17 22.68 17.42
N LEU A 61 -16.00 21.83 16.80
CA LEU A 61 -17.45 22.03 16.78
C LEU A 61 -18.07 21.90 18.17
N ALA A 62 -17.60 20.94 18.97
CA ALA A 62 -18.07 20.75 20.35
C ALA A 62 -17.67 21.94 21.26
N GLU A 63 -16.47 22.48 21.08
CA GLU A 63 -16.02 23.68 21.81
C GLU A 63 -16.84 24.91 21.43
N ASP A 64 -17.13 25.10 20.13
CA ASP A 64 -17.99 26.20 19.67
C ASP A 64 -19.40 26.11 20.29
N GLU A 65 -20.00 24.92 20.32
CA GLU A 65 -21.28 24.67 20.98
C GLU A 65 -21.20 24.98 22.48
N PHE A 66 -20.15 24.50 23.15
CA PHE A 66 -19.92 24.73 24.57
C PHE A 66 -19.80 26.23 24.89
N GLN A 67 -19.05 26.98 24.08
CA GLN A 67 -18.87 28.42 24.25
C GLN A 67 -20.17 29.20 24.02
N CYS A 68 -20.99 28.82 23.04
CA CYS A 68 -22.33 29.39 22.86
C CYS A 68 -23.21 29.16 24.10
N ASN A 69 -23.21 27.92 24.62
CA ASN A 69 -23.97 27.56 25.81
C ASN A 69 -23.54 28.36 27.05
N LEU A 70 -22.23 28.55 27.26
CA LEU A 70 -21.71 29.39 28.35
C LEU A 70 -22.17 30.84 28.28
N ARG A 71 -22.36 31.37 27.06
CA ARG A 71 -22.83 32.74 26.81
C ARG A 71 -24.37 32.85 26.83
N GLY A 72 -25.09 31.76 27.07
CA GLY A 72 -26.55 31.71 26.97
C GLY A 72 -27.07 31.92 25.55
N GLN A 73 -26.23 31.70 24.54
CA GLN A 73 -26.59 31.80 23.13
C GLN A 73 -27.02 30.44 22.59
N SER A 74 -28.03 30.41 21.72
CA SER A 74 -28.38 29.18 21.00
C SER A 74 -27.29 28.86 19.97
N PHE A 75 -26.62 27.73 20.13
CA PHE A 75 -25.75 27.22 19.08
C PHE A 75 -26.59 26.79 17.88
N LYS A 76 -26.29 27.37 16.72
CA LYS A 76 -26.78 26.89 15.44
C LYS A 76 -25.56 26.37 14.71
N GLY A 77 -25.33 25.06 14.83
CA GLY A 77 -24.23 24.41 14.14
C GLY A 77 -24.32 24.58 12.62
N PRO A 78 -23.25 24.23 11.91
CA PRO A 78 -23.21 24.32 10.45
C PRO A 78 -24.34 23.49 9.84
N ASP A 79 -24.97 24.02 8.80
CA ASP A 79 -25.94 23.27 8.02
C ASP A 79 -25.26 22.20 7.14
N GLU A 80 -26.04 21.44 6.38
CA GLU A 80 -25.51 20.33 5.60
C GLU A 80 -24.54 20.79 4.49
N ASP A 81 -24.83 21.92 3.85
CA ASP A 81 -23.98 22.45 2.78
C ASP A 81 -22.67 23.01 3.36
N GLU A 82 -22.77 23.73 4.49
CA GLU A 82 -21.62 24.22 5.24
C GLU A 82 -20.74 23.06 5.74
N MET A 83 -21.35 21.99 6.28
CA MET A 83 -20.62 20.80 6.70
C MET A 83 -19.91 20.11 5.54
N GLN A 84 -20.57 19.97 4.38
CA GLN A 84 -19.93 19.39 3.21
C GLN A 84 -18.75 20.23 2.74
N GLU A 85 -18.86 21.55 2.77
CA GLU A 85 -17.76 22.45 2.42
C GLU A 85 -16.59 22.35 3.41
N ILE A 86 -16.87 22.31 4.71
CA ILE A 86 -15.85 22.12 5.75
C ILE A 86 -15.13 20.79 5.54
N LEU A 87 -15.86 19.68 5.38
CA LEU A 87 -15.25 18.36 5.14
C LEU A 87 -14.44 18.33 3.85
N ARG A 88 -14.94 18.94 2.77
CA ARG A 88 -14.20 19.04 1.50
C ARG A 88 -12.89 19.80 1.67
N ASN A 89 -12.90 20.88 2.43
CA ASN A 89 -11.73 21.74 2.64
C ASN A 89 -10.70 21.08 3.56
N GLN A 90 -11.15 20.40 4.62
CA GLN A 90 -10.27 19.80 5.63
C GLN A 90 -9.77 18.40 5.23
N LEU A 91 -10.64 17.56 4.66
CA LEU A 91 -10.33 16.15 4.34
C LEU A 91 -10.07 15.90 2.86
N GLY A 92 -10.53 16.77 1.95
CA GLY A 92 -10.46 16.52 0.50
C GLY A 92 -9.05 16.23 -0.01
N GLY A 93 -8.04 16.93 0.52
CA GLY A 93 -6.64 16.68 0.18
C GLY A 93 -6.14 15.30 0.65
N ILE A 94 -6.53 14.89 1.85
CA ILE A 94 -6.17 13.58 2.44
C ILE A 94 -6.87 12.46 1.66
N LEU A 95 -8.17 12.59 1.40
CA LEU A 95 -8.97 11.63 0.65
C LEU A 95 -8.44 11.43 -0.77
N LYS A 96 -8.04 12.50 -1.46
CA LYS A 96 -7.44 12.41 -2.80
C LYS A 96 -6.12 11.64 -2.78
N LYS A 97 -5.27 11.87 -1.77
CA LYS A 97 -4.01 11.13 -1.59
C LYS A 97 -4.26 9.66 -1.28
N LEU A 98 -5.20 9.36 -0.39
CA LEU A 98 -5.61 7.99 -0.06
C LEU A 98 -6.12 7.26 -1.31
N ALA A 99 -7.02 7.87 -2.08
CA ALA A 99 -7.56 7.28 -3.30
C ALA A 99 -6.45 6.95 -4.32
N ALA A 100 -5.53 7.88 -4.55
CA ALA A 100 -4.40 7.66 -5.46
C ALA A 100 -3.49 6.51 -4.99
N LYS A 101 -3.21 6.41 -3.69
CA LYS A 101 -2.38 5.33 -3.13
C LYS A 101 -3.08 3.98 -3.17
N TYR A 102 -4.38 3.89 -2.83
CA TYR A 102 -5.12 2.63 -2.96
C TYR A 102 -5.18 2.17 -4.42
N GLN A 103 -5.37 3.09 -5.36
CA GLN A 103 -5.31 2.75 -6.78
C GLN A 103 -3.93 2.20 -7.16
N HIS A 104 -2.85 2.83 -6.70
CA HIS A 104 -1.50 2.33 -6.94
C HIS A 104 -1.29 0.93 -6.33
N LEU A 105 -1.75 0.70 -5.10
CA LEU A 105 -1.65 -0.60 -4.44
C LEU A 105 -2.26 -1.73 -5.28
N ILE A 106 -3.43 -1.49 -5.88
CA ILE A 106 -4.13 -2.48 -6.71
C ILE A 106 -3.30 -2.86 -7.93
N TYR A 107 -2.71 -1.87 -8.62
CA TYR A 107 -1.85 -2.13 -9.78
C TYR A 107 -0.57 -2.87 -9.37
N LEU A 108 0.06 -2.42 -8.28
CA LEU A 108 1.29 -3.00 -7.77
C LEU A 108 1.10 -4.46 -7.33
N ASP A 109 0.01 -4.77 -6.63
CA ASP A 109 -0.32 -6.15 -6.24
C ASP A 109 -0.55 -7.07 -7.46
N ALA A 110 -1.16 -6.54 -8.52
CA ALA A 110 -1.35 -7.27 -9.77
C ALA A 110 0.00 -7.57 -10.45
N ASP A 111 0.89 -6.59 -10.51
CA ASP A 111 2.22 -6.74 -11.11
C ASP A 111 3.12 -7.68 -10.30
N ILE A 112 3.12 -7.57 -8.97
CA ILE A 112 3.79 -8.50 -8.05
C ILE A 112 3.31 -9.93 -8.31
N ARG A 113 1.99 -10.15 -8.40
CA ARG A 113 1.43 -11.49 -8.63
C ARG A 113 1.84 -12.06 -9.99
N LYS A 114 1.78 -11.24 -11.05
CA LYS A 114 2.17 -11.62 -12.41
C LYS A 114 3.67 -11.95 -12.50
N LEU A 115 4.51 -11.10 -11.92
CA LEU A 115 5.95 -11.28 -11.93
C LEU A 115 6.36 -12.52 -11.12
N LYS A 116 5.75 -12.73 -9.95
CA LYS A 116 5.95 -13.95 -9.16
C LYS A 116 5.66 -15.21 -9.97
N GLY A 117 4.49 -15.27 -10.61
CA GLY A 117 4.13 -16.42 -11.44
C GLY A 117 5.06 -16.63 -12.64
N THR A 118 5.66 -15.55 -13.16
CA THR A 118 6.67 -15.62 -14.24
C THR A 118 8.00 -16.19 -13.73
N ILE A 119 8.44 -15.76 -12.55
CA ILE A 119 9.66 -16.26 -11.89
C ILE A 119 9.51 -17.75 -11.54
N GLU A 120 8.39 -18.14 -10.93
CA GLU A 120 8.14 -19.54 -10.53
C GLU A 120 8.20 -20.47 -11.75
N LYS A 121 7.56 -20.10 -12.86
CA LYS A 121 7.63 -20.88 -14.11
C LYS A 121 9.05 -20.98 -14.65
N ALA A 122 9.80 -19.89 -14.64
CA ALA A 122 11.18 -19.88 -15.13
C ALA A 122 12.12 -20.71 -14.25
N ILE A 123 11.91 -20.74 -12.93
CA ILE A 123 12.65 -21.62 -12.02
C ILE A 123 12.34 -23.09 -12.32
N THR A 124 11.06 -23.44 -12.54
CA THR A 124 10.69 -24.81 -12.92
C THR A 124 11.41 -25.27 -14.18
N VAL A 125 11.42 -24.44 -15.23
CA VAL A 125 12.13 -24.75 -16.48
C VAL A 125 13.63 -24.93 -16.24
N ALA A 126 14.27 -24.02 -15.50
CA ALA A 126 15.70 -24.11 -15.20
C ALA A 126 16.06 -25.38 -14.40
N ASN A 127 15.19 -25.79 -13.48
CA ASN A 127 15.35 -27.04 -12.73
C ASN A 127 15.23 -28.28 -13.64
N GLU A 128 14.25 -28.30 -14.55
CA GLU A 128 14.04 -29.39 -15.50
C GLU A 128 15.23 -29.53 -16.46
N GLU A 129 15.72 -28.41 -17.02
CA GLU A 129 16.90 -28.37 -17.89
C GLU A 129 18.15 -28.90 -17.18
N SER A 130 18.37 -28.48 -15.93
CA SER A 130 19.51 -28.95 -15.15
C SER A 130 19.40 -30.43 -14.77
N ALA A 131 18.21 -30.92 -14.44
CA ALA A 131 17.98 -32.34 -14.17
C ALA A 131 18.19 -33.20 -15.41
N ALA A 132 17.75 -32.72 -16.58
CA ALA A 132 18.01 -33.38 -17.86
C ALA A 132 19.50 -33.41 -18.20
N ALA A 133 20.22 -32.30 -18.00
CA ALA A 133 21.67 -32.23 -18.23
C ALA A 133 22.48 -33.13 -17.29
N ALA A 134 22.02 -33.33 -16.04
CA ALA A 134 22.66 -34.23 -15.08
C ALA A 134 22.37 -35.73 -15.34
N SER A 135 21.39 -36.04 -16.20
CA SER A 135 20.98 -37.42 -16.53
C SER A 135 21.53 -37.93 -17.87
N MET A 136 22.23 -37.09 -18.63
CA MET A 136 22.99 -37.45 -19.85
C MET A 136 24.46 -37.69 -19.53
#